data_AF-A0A2N5A3K4-F1
#
_entry.id   AF-A0A2N5A3K4-F1
#
_cell.length_a   1.000
_cell.length_b   1.000
_cell.length_c   1.000
_cell.angle_alpha   90.00
_cell.angle_beta   90.00
_cell.angle_gamma   90.00
#
_symmetry.space_group_name_H-M   'P 1'
#
loop_
_entity.id
_entity.type
_entity.pdbx_description
1 polymer ?
#
loop_
_entity_poly.entity_id
_entity_poly.type
_entity_poly.pdbx_seq_one_letter_code
_entity_poly.pdbx_strand_id
1 'polypeptide(L)'
;QQITLLKDVCQRRSEWRQTHALVFKDRPDYRFVLGEKGEVLDIVAEPRRIANRIVEESMIAANICAARVLRDKLGFGVYNVHTGFDPANTEQLAALLKTHDVHVDPTEVLTLEGFCKLRRELDAQPTGFLDSRIRRFQSFAEISTEPGPHFGLGLEAYATWTSPIRKYGDMINHRLLKAIIKGETIARPQDDATVQ
;
A
#
# COMPACT_ATOMS: atom_id res chain seq x y z
N GLN A 1 -3.90 10.17 -28.14
CA GLN A 1 -5.19 9.55 -27.76
C GLN A 1 -5.05 8.63 -26.55
N GLN A 2 -4.27 7.55 -26.59
CA GLN A 2 -4.15 6.60 -25.46
C GLN A 2 -3.67 7.24 -24.13
N ILE A 3 -2.70 8.15 -24.17
CA ILE A 3 -2.20 8.85 -22.98
C ILE A 3 -3.32 9.67 -22.30
N THR A 4 -4.21 10.29 -23.10
CA THR A 4 -5.34 11.05 -22.58
C THR A 4 -6.32 10.13 -21.86
N LEU A 5 -6.64 8.97 -22.44
CA LEU A 5 -7.50 7.97 -21.79
C LEU A 5 -6.89 7.44 -20.49
N LEU A 6 -5.58 7.18 -20.47
CA LEU A 6 -4.87 6.76 -19.26
C LEU A 6 -4.88 7.84 -18.17
N LYS A 7 -4.79 9.12 -18.56
CA LYS A 7 -4.96 10.24 -17.63
C LYS A 7 -6.38 10.27 -17.04
N ASP A 8 -7.40 10.04 -17.85
CA ASP A 8 -8.79 10.00 -17.38
C ASP A 8 -9.03 8.83 -16.42
N VAL A 9 -8.47 7.65 -16.73
CA VAL A 9 -8.47 6.49 -15.83
C VAL A 9 -7.77 6.82 -14.52
N CYS A 10 -6.59 7.44 -14.56
CA CYS A 10 -5.85 7.87 -13.38
C CYS A 10 -6.70 8.80 -12.51
N GLN A 11 -7.35 9.81 -13.10
CA GLN A 11 -8.17 10.76 -12.37
C GLN A 11 -9.33 10.05 -11.63
N ARG A 12 -10.09 9.20 -12.34
CA ARG A 12 -11.20 8.43 -11.76
C ARG A 12 -10.73 7.46 -10.67
N ARG A 13 -9.57 6.83 -10.85
CA ARG A 13 -8.97 5.92 -9.87
C ARG A 13 -8.51 6.65 -8.62
N SER A 14 -7.88 7.81 -8.77
CA SER A 14 -7.49 8.66 -7.65
C SER A 14 -8.71 9.18 -6.88
N GLU A 15 -9.76 9.63 -7.56
CA GLU A 15 -11.04 10.00 -6.93
C GLU A 15 -11.64 8.84 -6.13
N TRP A 16 -11.71 7.64 -6.74
CA TRP A 16 -12.20 6.47 -6.04
C TRP A 16 -11.39 6.18 -4.77
N ARG A 17 -10.05 6.28 -4.81
CA ARG A 17 -9.18 6.03 -3.66
C ARG A 17 -9.34 7.10 -2.58
N GLN A 18 -9.54 8.37 -2.93
CA GLN A 18 -9.77 9.43 -1.95
C GLN A 18 -11.02 9.14 -1.10
N THR A 19 -12.08 8.63 -1.74
CA THR A 19 -13.36 8.33 -1.07
C THR A 19 -13.35 6.98 -0.34
N HIS A 20 -12.81 5.92 -0.95
CA HIS A 20 -12.99 4.54 -0.46
C HIS A 20 -11.74 3.92 0.16
N ALA A 21 -10.58 4.56 0.02
CA ALA A 21 -9.30 4.03 0.44
C ALA A 21 -8.41 5.17 1.00
N LEU A 22 -7.09 5.00 0.95
CA LEU A 22 -6.14 6.06 1.29
C LEU A 22 -5.23 6.43 0.12
N VAL A 23 -4.94 7.73 0.02
CA VAL A 23 -3.96 8.30 -0.91
C VAL A 23 -2.86 8.94 -0.08
N PHE A 24 -1.64 8.45 -0.24
CA PHE A 24 -0.49 9.00 0.47
C PHE A 24 -0.15 10.39 -0.07
N LYS A 25 0.24 11.30 0.82
CA LYS A 25 0.84 12.58 0.42
C LYS A 25 2.16 12.32 -0.31
N ASP A 26 2.35 13.01 -1.43
CA ASP A 26 3.57 12.89 -2.21
C ASP A 26 4.78 13.33 -1.39
N ARG A 27 5.84 12.53 -1.45
CA ARG A 27 7.19 12.93 -1.08
C ARG A 27 8.05 12.86 -2.34
N PRO A 28 8.96 13.81 -2.55
CA PRO A 28 9.87 13.70 -3.67
C PRO A 28 10.75 12.46 -3.51
N ASP A 29 10.98 11.76 -4.62
CA ASP A 29 12.05 10.78 -4.69
C ASP A 29 13.37 11.55 -4.91
N TYR A 30 14.48 11.03 -4.40
CA TYR A 30 15.80 11.65 -4.57
C TYR A 30 16.65 10.82 -5.52
N ARG A 31 17.24 11.48 -6.52
CA ARG A 31 18.15 10.84 -7.48
C ARG A 31 19.57 11.37 -7.28
N PHE A 32 20.49 10.44 -7.05
CA PHE A 32 21.92 10.72 -7.03
C PHE A 32 22.45 10.85 -8.46
N VAL A 33 23.08 11.97 -8.77
CA VAL A 33 23.83 12.16 -10.03
C VAL A 33 25.25 11.71 -9.76
N LEU A 34 25.67 10.64 -10.42
CA LEU A 34 26.99 10.06 -10.23
C LEU A 34 27.93 10.46 -11.36
N GLY A 35 29.18 10.75 -11.03
CA GLY A 35 30.26 10.94 -11.99
C GLY A 35 30.83 9.60 -12.47
N GLU A 36 31.85 9.67 -13.33
CA GLU A 36 32.42 8.48 -13.97
C GLU A 36 33.04 7.48 -12.99
N LYS A 37 33.51 7.95 -11.82
CA LYS A 37 34.11 7.08 -10.79
C LYS A 37 33.12 6.75 -9.66
N GLY A 38 31.84 7.04 -9.85
CA GLY A 38 30.78 6.78 -8.86
C GLY A 38 30.70 7.82 -7.74
N GLU A 39 31.44 8.92 -7.84
CA GLU A 39 31.33 10.06 -6.92
C GLU A 39 29.97 10.76 -7.07
N VAL A 40 29.39 11.19 -5.95
CA VAL A 40 28.12 11.92 -5.95
C VAL A 40 28.38 13.35 -6.38
N LEU A 41 27.92 13.71 -7.58
CA LEU A 41 28.00 15.07 -8.12
C LEU A 41 26.84 15.94 -7.64
N ASP A 42 25.65 15.35 -7.48
CA ASP A 42 24.45 16.06 -7.06
C ASP A 42 23.40 15.10 -6.45
N ILE A 43 22.46 15.64 -5.69
CA ILE A 43 21.28 14.95 -5.16
C ILE A 43 20.05 15.78 -5.52
N VAL A 44 19.32 15.35 -6.56
CA VAL A 44 18.16 16.08 -7.06
C VAL A 44 16.85 15.50 -6.54
N ALA A 45 15.92 16.38 -6.18
CA ALA A 45 14.56 15.99 -5.86
C ALA A 45 13.74 15.85 -7.15
N GLU A 46 13.12 14.69 -7.36
CA GLU A 46 12.25 14.41 -8.49
C GLU A 46 10.78 14.46 -8.06
N PRO A 47 10.02 15.50 -8.43
CA PRO A 47 8.62 15.59 -8.06
C PRO A 47 7.80 14.54 -8.82
N ARG A 48 6.86 13.91 -8.12
CA ARG A 48 5.93 12.96 -8.72
C ARG A 48 4.94 13.70 -9.64
N ARG A 49 5.03 13.44 -10.95
CA ARG A 49 4.21 14.07 -12.00
C ARG A 49 3.02 13.18 -12.38
N ILE A 50 2.11 13.72 -13.20
CA ILE A 50 0.92 12.98 -13.68
C ILE A 50 1.28 11.65 -14.37
N ALA A 51 2.40 11.58 -15.09
CA ALA A 51 2.86 10.35 -15.73
C ALA A 51 3.18 9.25 -14.70
N ASN A 52 3.83 9.60 -13.58
CA ASN A 52 4.09 8.66 -12.50
C ASN A 52 2.78 8.14 -11.90
N ARG A 53 1.82 9.04 -11.66
CA ARG A 53 0.51 8.70 -11.10
C ARG A 53 -0.31 7.79 -12.01
N ILE A 54 -0.27 8.01 -13.33
CA ILE A 54 -0.92 7.14 -14.33
C ILE A 54 -0.45 5.69 -14.16
N VAL A 55 0.87 5.48 -14.07
CA VAL A 55 1.44 4.15 -13.87
C VAL A 55 1.05 3.60 -12.51
N GLU A 56 1.21 4.38 -11.44
CA GLU A 56 0.89 3.99 -10.07
C GLU A 56 -0.56 3.51 -9.92
N GLU A 57 -1.54 4.30 -10.37
CA GLU A 57 -2.96 3.94 -10.27
C GLU A 57 -3.31 2.71 -11.11
N SER A 58 -2.67 2.55 -12.27
CA SER A 58 -2.84 1.36 -13.11
C SER A 58 -2.30 0.12 -12.42
N MET A 59 -1.11 0.20 -11.79
CA MET A 59 -0.51 -0.92 -11.07
C MET A 59 -1.30 -1.27 -9.81
N ILE A 60 -1.74 -0.28 -9.02
CA ILE A 60 -2.57 -0.51 -7.84
C ILE A 60 -3.88 -1.21 -8.25
N ALA A 61 -4.55 -0.73 -9.32
CA ALA A 61 -5.76 -1.37 -9.82
C ALA A 61 -5.52 -2.82 -10.25
N ALA A 62 -4.44 -3.08 -11.01
CA ALA A 62 -4.08 -4.44 -11.43
C ALA A 62 -3.77 -5.37 -10.25
N ASN A 63 -3.11 -4.85 -9.21
CA ASN A 63 -2.78 -5.62 -8.00
C ASN A 63 -4.03 -5.89 -7.13
N ILE A 64 -4.99 -4.97 -7.07
CA ILE A 64 -6.30 -5.21 -6.45
C ILE A 64 -7.04 -6.33 -7.19
N CYS A 65 -7.00 -6.34 -8.52
CA CYS A 65 -7.59 -7.42 -9.31
C CYS A 65 -6.95 -8.78 -9.00
N ALA A 66 -5.62 -8.85 -8.95
CA ALA A 66 -4.92 -10.09 -8.60
C ALA A 66 -5.28 -10.57 -7.18
N ALA A 67 -5.29 -9.68 -6.19
CA ALA A 67 -5.72 -10.01 -4.82
C ALA A 67 -7.13 -10.61 -4.78
N ARG A 68 -8.10 -9.98 -5.47
CA ARG A 68 -9.48 -10.49 -5.52
C ARG A 68 -9.53 -11.87 -6.17
N VAL A 69 -8.90 -12.04 -7.33
CA VAL A 69 -8.90 -13.30 -8.07
C VAL A 69 -8.24 -14.43 -7.27
N LEU A 70 -7.08 -14.18 -6.66
CA LEU A 70 -6.38 -15.17 -5.83
C LEU A 70 -7.22 -15.57 -4.62
N ARG A 71 -7.80 -14.59 -3.91
CA ARG A 71 -8.67 -14.83 -2.75
C ARG A 71 -9.89 -15.66 -3.13
N ASP A 72 -10.60 -15.26 -4.18
CA ASP A 72 -11.89 -15.85 -4.53
C ASP A 72 -11.74 -17.23 -5.22
N LYS A 73 -10.58 -17.53 -5.82
CA LYS A 73 -10.35 -18.78 -6.57
C LYS A 73 -9.46 -19.79 -5.86
N LEU A 74 -8.45 -19.33 -5.11
CA LEU A 74 -7.51 -20.20 -4.41
C LEU A 74 -7.59 -20.05 -2.89
N GLY A 75 -8.00 -18.90 -2.38
CA GLY A 75 -7.98 -18.59 -0.94
C GLY A 75 -6.59 -18.30 -0.39
N PHE A 76 -5.55 -18.30 -1.23
CA PHE A 76 -4.16 -18.04 -0.86
C PHE A 76 -3.40 -17.37 -2.00
N GLY A 77 -2.22 -16.83 -1.69
CA GLY A 77 -1.33 -16.13 -2.61
C GLY A 77 -0.29 -15.32 -1.84
N VAL A 78 0.61 -14.62 -2.53
CA VAL A 78 1.57 -13.73 -1.85
C VAL A 78 0.94 -12.35 -1.71
N TYR A 79 0.44 -12.05 -0.51
CA TYR A 79 -0.22 -10.78 -0.16
C TYR A 79 0.75 -9.84 0.56
N ASN A 80 0.54 -8.54 0.37
CA ASN A 80 1.16 -7.49 1.17
C ASN A 80 0.10 -7.05 2.18
N VAL A 81 0.29 -7.41 3.45
CA VAL A 81 -0.65 -7.16 4.55
C VAL A 81 -0.08 -6.05 5.42
N HIS A 82 -0.94 -5.19 5.95
CA HIS A 82 -0.54 -4.14 6.87
C HIS A 82 -1.66 -3.97 7.89
N THR A 83 -1.38 -4.28 9.15
CA THR A 83 -2.37 -4.33 10.25
C THR A 83 -2.72 -2.95 10.83
N GLY A 84 -1.99 -1.90 10.47
CA GLY A 84 -2.30 -0.53 10.90
C GLY A 84 -1.56 -0.19 12.18
N PHE A 85 -2.23 -0.35 13.31
CA PHE A 85 -1.68 -0.13 14.65
C PHE A 85 -1.65 -1.44 15.42
N ASP A 86 -0.63 -1.60 16.26
CA ASP A 86 -0.58 -2.71 17.22
C ASP A 86 -1.68 -2.52 18.28
N PRO A 87 -2.57 -3.52 18.51
CA PRO A 87 -3.58 -3.48 19.58
C PRO A 87 -3.02 -3.15 20.96
N ALA A 88 -1.78 -3.52 21.27
CA ALA A 88 -1.15 -3.20 22.55
C ALA A 88 -0.89 -1.69 22.74
N ASN A 89 -0.91 -0.92 21.64
CA ASN A 89 -0.54 0.49 21.62
C ASN A 89 -1.70 1.46 21.40
N THR A 90 -2.93 0.98 21.13
CA THR A 90 -4.05 1.85 20.74
C THR A 90 -4.54 2.77 21.85
N GLU A 91 -4.49 2.32 23.11
CA GLU A 91 -4.79 3.16 24.27
C GLU A 91 -3.79 4.33 24.41
N GLN A 92 -2.49 4.04 24.22
CA GLN A 92 -1.46 5.07 24.26
C GLN A 92 -1.56 6.04 23.07
N LEU A 93 -1.91 5.52 21.89
CA LEU A 93 -2.20 6.31 20.69
C LEU A 93 -3.36 7.28 20.96
N ALA A 94 -4.49 6.78 21.45
CA ALA A 94 -5.67 7.59 21.73
C ALA A 94 -5.40 8.64 22.81
N ALA A 95 -4.71 8.27 23.89
CA ALA A 95 -4.30 9.20 24.94
C ALA A 95 -3.40 10.33 24.39
N LEU A 96 -2.42 10.00 23.55
CA LEU A 96 -1.55 11.00 22.93
C LEU A 96 -2.32 11.93 21.98
N LEU A 97 -3.22 11.40 21.17
CA LEU A 97 -4.01 12.21 20.25
C LEU A 97 -4.96 13.15 21.00
N LYS A 98 -5.53 12.68 22.11
CA LYS A 98 -6.40 13.47 22.99
C LYS A 98 -5.70 14.68 23.61
N THR A 99 -4.39 14.61 23.92
CA THR A 99 -3.64 15.79 24.39
C THR A 99 -3.50 16.88 23.33
N HIS A 100 -3.86 16.58 22.08
CA HIS A 100 -3.85 17.49 20.94
C HIS A 100 -5.25 17.66 20.32
N ASP A 101 -6.31 17.43 21.10
CA ASP A 101 -7.73 17.60 20.71
C ASP A 101 -8.24 16.67 19.58
N VAL A 102 -7.45 15.65 19.21
CA VAL A 102 -7.86 14.61 18.26
C VAL A 102 -8.45 13.44 19.05
N HIS A 103 -9.75 13.20 18.86
CA HIS A 103 -10.49 12.19 19.62
C HIS A 103 -10.66 10.92 18.80
N VAL A 104 -10.12 9.82 19.34
CA VAL A 104 -10.06 8.53 18.67
C VAL A 104 -10.50 7.43 19.64
N ASP A 105 -11.33 6.53 19.15
CA ASP A 105 -11.67 5.29 19.86
C ASP A 105 -10.58 4.24 19.62
N PRO A 106 -9.91 3.72 20.69
CA PRO A 106 -8.87 2.68 20.58
C PRO A 106 -9.30 1.41 19.85
N THR A 107 -10.59 1.08 19.86
CA THR A 107 -11.15 -0.09 19.17
C THR A 107 -11.48 0.21 17.72
N GLU A 108 -12.01 1.41 17.43
CA GLU A 108 -12.36 1.82 16.06
C GLU A 108 -11.10 1.84 15.17
N VAL A 109 -9.95 2.30 15.67
CA VAL A 109 -8.70 2.38 14.88
C VAL A 109 -8.07 1.05 14.52
N LEU A 110 -8.50 -0.04 15.14
CA LEU A 110 -8.13 -1.40 14.73
C LEU A 110 -8.93 -1.89 13.53
N THR A 111 -9.98 -1.16 13.12
CA THR A 111 -10.72 -1.42 11.90
C THR A 111 -10.13 -0.64 10.73
N LEU A 112 -10.29 -1.16 9.52
CA LEU A 112 -9.82 -0.48 8.30
C LEU A 112 -10.49 0.90 8.14
N GLU A 113 -11.78 1.01 8.46
CA GLU A 113 -12.54 2.25 8.40
C GLU A 113 -12.03 3.29 9.40
N GLY A 114 -11.87 2.90 10.67
CA GLY A 114 -11.35 3.79 11.71
C GLY A 114 -9.92 4.24 11.46
N PHE A 115 -9.06 3.35 10.95
CA PHE A 115 -7.72 3.73 10.51
C PHE A 115 -7.77 4.76 9.38
N CYS A 116 -8.63 4.56 8.37
CA CYS A 116 -8.78 5.51 7.26
C CYS A 116 -9.33 6.87 7.73
N LYS A 117 -10.30 6.86 8.65
CA LYS A 117 -10.87 8.06 9.27
C LYS A 117 -9.80 8.86 9.99
N LEU A 118 -9.04 8.23 10.88
CA LEU A 118 -7.91 8.88 11.57
C LEU A 118 -6.87 9.40 10.58
N ARG A 119 -6.50 8.62 9.57
CA ARG A 119 -5.52 9.07 8.57
C ARG A 119 -5.97 10.33 7.84
N ARG A 120 -7.24 10.40 7.42
CA ARG A 120 -7.81 11.59 6.77
C ARG A 120 -7.82 12.80 7.69
N GLU A 121 -8.15 12.62 8.97
CA GLU A 121 -8.10 13.69 9.97
C GLU A 121 -6.67 14.22 10.16
N LEU A 122 -5.68 13.33 10.27
CA LEU A 122 -4.27 13.70 10.38
C LEU A 122 -3.76 14.39 9.11
N ASP A 123 -4.22 13.97 7.93
CA ASP A 123 -3.83 14.60 6.67
C ASP A 123 -4.48 15.98 6.47
N ALA A 124 -5.61 16.26 7.13
CA ALA A 124 -6.26 17.58 7.16
C ALA A 124 -5.60 18.57 8.14
N GLN A 125 -4.71 18.09 9.02
CA GLN A 125 -4.00 18.95 9.96
C GLN A 125 -3.06 19.94 9.22
N PRO A 126 -2.87 21.16 9.76
CA PRO A 126 -2.02 22.18 9.13
C PRO A 126 -0.55 21.75 8.97
N THR A 127 -0.09 20.85 9.84
CA THR A 127 1.30 20.36 9.84
C THR A 127 1.34 18.85 10.04
N GLY A 128 2.42 18.21 9.58
CA GLY A 128 2.66 16.78 9.82
C GLY A 128 3.13 16.43 11.24
N PHE A 129 3.02 17.35 12.21
CA PHE A 129 3.51 17.14 13.57
C PHE A 129 2.85 15.92 14.22
N LEU A 130 1.51 15.85 14.24
CA LEU A 130 0.80 14.72 14.86
C LEU A 130 1.07 13.40 14.15
N ASP A 131 1.07 13.41 12.81
CA ASP A 131 1.45 12.24 12.00
C ASP A 131 2.85 11.72 12.38
N SER A 132 3.81 12.62 12.63
CA SER A 132 5.17 12.23 13.05
C SER A 132 5.20 11.58 14.44
N ARG A 133 4.35 12.04 15.37
CA ARG A 133 4.32 11.56 16.75
C ARG A 133 3.70 10.17 16.87
N ILE A 134 2.76 9.82 15.98
CA ILE A 134 2.10 8.53 15.98
C ILE A 134 2.85 7.43 15.21
N ARG A 135 3.89 7.77 14.42
CA ARG A 135 4.64 6.77 13.62
C ARG A 135 5.15 5.59 14.45
N ARG A 136 5.55 5.85 15.70
CA ARG A 136 6.04 4.81 16.62
C ARG A 136 5.01 3.74 16.98
N PHE A 137 3.73 3.98 16.72
CA PHE A 137 2.64 3.03 16.97
C PHE A 137 2.21 2.27 15.71
N GLN A 138 2.70 2.68 14.53
CA GLN A 138 2.34 2.07 13.25
C GLN A 138 3.14 0.78 13.04
N SER A 139 2.45 -0.28 12.63
CA SER A 139 3.06 -1.53 12.20
C SER A 139 3.69 -1.37 10.81
N PHE A 140 4.61 -2.26 10.45
CA PHE A 140 5.14 -2.34 9.09
C PHE A 140 4.24 -3.19 8.20
N ALA A 141 4.37 -3.02 6.88
CA ALA A 141 3.77 -3.96 5.93
C ALA A 141 4.58 -5.27 5.93
N GLU A 142 3.87 -6.39 5.93
CA GLU A 142 4.41 -7.74 5.98
C GLU A 142 3.94 -8.54 4.76
N ILE A 143 4.67 -9.60 4.43
CA ILE A 143 4.25 -10.55 3.40
C ILE A 143 3.50 -11.69 4.09
N SER A 144 2.34 -12.07 3.54
CA SER A 144 1.55 -13.20 4.02
C SER A 144 1.17 -14.13 2.87
N THR A 145 1.03 -15.43 3.16
CA THR A 145 0.47 -16.42 2.23
C THR A 145 -1.07 -16.43 2.21
N GLU A 146 -1.69 -15.71 3.16
CA GLU A 146 -3.14 -15.56 3.31
C GLU A 146 -3.60 -14.15 2.95
N PRO A 147 -4.85 -14.00 2.43
CA PRO A 147 -5.42 -12.69 2.20
C PRO A 147 -5.57 -11.93 3.52
N GLY A 148 -5.19 -10.66 3.50
CA GLY A 148 -5.34 -9.77 4.64
C GLY A 148 -5.38 -8.30 4.22
N PRO A 149 -5.89 -7.41 5.09
CA PRO A 149 -6.04 -6.01 4.79
C PRO A 149 -4.69 -5.29 4.69
N HIS A 150 -4.65 -4.26 3.86
CA HIS A 150 -3.53 -3.33 3.78
C HIS A 150 -3.98 -1.96 4.27
N PHE A 151 -3.90 -1.73 5.59
CA PHE A 151 -4.40 -0.51 6.24
C PHE A 151 -3.77 0.75 5.66
N GLY A 152 -2.47 0.75 5.39
CA GLY A 152 -1.79 1.90 4.78
C GLY A 152 -2.38 2.32 3.41
N LEU A 153 -2.96 1.38 2.65
CA LEU A 153 -3.58 1.67 1.35
C LEU A 153 -5.11 1.86 1.47
N GLY A 154 -5.71 1.55 2.63
CA GLY A 154 -7.16 1.52 2.79
C GLY A 154 -7.82 0.41 1.95
N LEU A 155 -7.20 -0.77 1.86
CA LEU A 155 -7.69 -1.87 1.02
C LEU A 155 -7.90 -3.15 1.84
N GLU A 156 -8.96 -3.90 1.55
CA GLU A 156 -9.27 -5.19 2.20
C GLU A 156 -8.30 -6.31 1.84
N ALA A 157 -7.69 -6.24 0.66
CA ALA A 157 -6.69 -7.20 0.20
C ALA A 157 -5.79 -6.55 -0.86
N TYR A 158 -4.50 -6.87 -0.82
CA TYR A 158 -3.53 -6.36 -1.79
C TYR A 158 -2.43 -7.38 -2.08
N ALA A 159 -2.27 -7.77 -3.34
CA ALA A 159 -1.29 -8.75 -3.79
C ALA A 159 -0.60 -8.22 -5.06
N THR A 160 0.73 -8.20 -5.05
CA THR A 160 1.49 -7.65 -6.17
C THR A 160 1.80 -8.71 -7.21
N TRP A 161 1.62 -8.38 -8.48
CA TRP A 161 2.04 -9.20 -9.62
C TRP A 161 2.63 -8.37 -10.78
N THR A 162 2.74 -7.05 -10.59
CA THR A 162 3.13 -6.07 -11.61
C THR A 162 4.65 -5.92 -11.81
N SER A 163 5.48 -6.62 -11.03
CA SER A 163 6.95 -6.49 -11.05
C SER A 163 7.71 -7.82 -10.91
N PRO A 164 7.34 -8.89 -11.64
CA PRO A 164 7.93 -10.23 -11.48
C PRO A 164 9.42 -10.33 -11.82
N ILE A 165 9.96 -9.38 -12.61
CA ILE A 165 11.38 -9.35 -12.98
C ILE A 165 12.27 -9.05 -11.76
N ARG A 166 11.76 -8.27 -10.79
CA ARG A 166 12.54 -7.76 -9.64
C ARG A 166 11.96 -8.15 -8.28
N LYS A 167 10.89 -8.96 -8.26
CA LYS A 167 10.22 -9.43 -7.04
C LYS A 167 9.82 -10.89 -7.21
N TYR A 168 10.40 -11.77 -6.40
CA TYR A 168 10.09 -13.21 -6.45
C TYR A 168 8.63 -13.50 -6.08
N GLY A 169 8.05 -12.79 -5.10
CA GLY A 169 6.63 -12.90 -4.73
C GLY A 169 5.67 -12.63 -5.89
N ASP A 170 5.97 -11.64 -6.72
CA ASP A 170 5.20 -11.37 -7.94
C ASP A 170 5.30 -12.54 -8.93
N MET A 171 6.46 -13.19 -9.06
CA MET A 171 6.60 -14.39 -9.89
C MET A 171 5.79 -15.58 -9.36
N ILE A 172 5.72 -15.76 -8.03
CA ILE A 172 4.83 -16.77 -7.42
C ILE A 172 3.37 -16.46 -7.81
N ASN A 173 2.92 -15.23 -7.62
CA ASN A 173 1.56 -14.82 -7.99
C ASN A 173 1.28 -15.00 -9.49
N HIS A 174 2.26 -14.79 -10.38
CA HIS A 174 2.13 -15.11 -11.81
C HIS A 174 1.84 -16.60 -12.05
N ARG A 175 2.53 -17.51 -11.34
CA ARG A 175 2.31 -18.96 -11.47
C ARG A 175 0.92 -19.34 -10.96
N LEU A 176 0.51 -18.78 -9.82
CA LEU A 176 -0.83 -19.00 -9.24
C LEU A 176 -1.93 -18.51 -10.19
N LEU A 177 -1.82 -17.29 -10.72
CA LEU A 177 -2.78 -16.74 -11.69
C LEU A 177 -2.85 -17.57 -12.97
N LYS A 178 -1.72 -18.09 -13.46
CA LYS A 178 -1.71 -19.01 -14.61
C LYS A 178 -2.39 -20.34 -14.31
N ALA A 179 -2.21 -20.91 -13.12
CA ALA A 179 -2.90 -22.14 -12.71
C ALA A 179 -4.42 -21.94 -12.71
N ILE A 180 -4.91 -20.80 -12.20
CA ILE A 180 -6.34 -20.42 -12.26
C ILE A 180 -6.85 -20.40 -13.70
N ILE A 181 -6.11 -19.74 -14.62
CA ILE A 181 -6.50 -19.63 -16.03
C ILE A 181 -6.59 -21.01 -16.70
N LYS A 182 -5.69 -21.94 -16.35
CA LYS A 182 -5.67 -23.29 -16.90
C LYS A 182 -6.61 -24.27 -16.20
N GLY A 183 -7.18 -23.91 -15.06
CA GLY A 183 -7.93 -24.84 -14.21
C GLY A 183 -7.07 -25.93 -13.57
N GLU A 184 -5.78 -25.65 -13.35
CA GLU A 184 -4.85 -26.58 -12.71
C GLU A 184 -4.93 -26.45 -11.18
N THR A 185 -4.85 -27.58 -10.47
CA THR A 185 -4.67 -27.59 -9.02
C THR A 185 -3.24 -27.17 -8.68
N ILE A 186 -3.08 -26.22 -7.77
CA ILE A 186 -1.79 -25.73 -7.30
C ILE A 186 -1.76 -25.68 -5.78
N ALA A 187 -0.61 -25.98 -5.18
CA ALA A 187 -0.46 -25.93 -3.73
C ALA A 187 -0.26 -24.48 -3.23
N ARG A 188 -0.66 -24.23 -1.99
CA ARG A 188 -0.36 -22.97 -1.29
C ARG A 188 1.16 -22.80 -1.17
N PRO A 189 1.70 -21.59 -1.43
CA PRO A 189 3.11 -21.29 -1.16
C PRO A 189 3.44 -21.57 0.31
N GLN A 190 4.62 -22.12 0.58
CA GLN A 190 5.11 -22.28 1.94
C GLN A 190 5.42 -20.90 2.56
N ASP A 191 5.32 -20.80 3.89
CA ASP A 191 5.53 -19.53 4.59
C ASP A 191 7.00 -19.07 4.57
N ASP A 192 7.94 -19.95 4.22
CA ASP A 192 9.33 -19.56 3.94
C ASP A 192 9.43 -18.56 2.77
N ALA A 193 8.46 -18.60 1.83
CA ALA A 193 8.36 -17.66 0.72
C ALA A 193 7.97 -16.23 1.16
N THR A 194 7.62 -16.02 2.43
CA THR A 194 7.31 -14.69 2.99
C THR A 194 8.47 -14.05 3.74
N VAL A 195 9.59 -14.76 3.92
CA VAL A 195 10.79 -14.24 4.58
C VAL A 195 11.59 -13.38 3.59
N GLN A 196 11.78 -12.10 3.92
CA GLN A 196 12.63 -11.16 3.16
C GLN A 196 14.07 -11.21 3.63
#